data_AF-A0A8X6YIE9-F1
#
_entry.id   AF-A0A8X6YIE9-F1
#
_cell.length_a   1.000
_cell.length_b   1.000
_cell.length_c   1.000
_cell.angle_alpha   90.00
_cell.angle_beta   90.00
_cell.angle_gamma   90.00
#
_symmetry.space_group_name_H-M   'P 1'
#
loop_
_entity.id
_entity.type
_entity.pdbx_description
1 polymer ?
#
loop_
_entity_poly.entity_id
_entity_poly.type
_entity_poly.pdbx_seq_one_letter_code
_entity_poly.pdbx_strand_id
1 'polypeptide(L)'
;MRLFIATECVVLLHDNARPHVSRVTPAELAEFKTEQLDHPSYSPDMFPCVFHLFGPLKKHLKWKLFNADNEFKGTLKDWVWSRPQEFCGQGILQLINQWDR
;
A
#
# COMPACT_ATOMS: atom_id res chain seq x y z
N MET A 1 -12.56 16.05 -3.41
CA MET A 1 -11.67 15.36 -4.37
C MET A 1 -12.36 14.08 -4.84
N ARG A 2 -12.50 13.85 -6.15
CA ARG A 2 -13.36 12.78 -6.71
C ARG A 2 -12.49 11.56 -7.03
N LEU A 3 -12.57 10.51 -6.20
CA LEU A 3 -11.86 9.25 -6.45
C LEU A 3 -12.60 8.51 -7.58
N PHE A 4 -12.13 8.66 -8.82
CA PHE A 4 -12.56 7.81 -9.92
C PHE A 4 -11.64 6.58 -9.94
N ILE A 5 -12.20 5.41 -9.63
CA ILE A 5 -11.61 4.17 -10.11
C ILE A 5 -12.05 4.05 -11.56
N ALA A 6 -11.21 4.56 -12.48
CA ALA A 6 -11.44 4.35 -13.91
C ALA A 6 -11.19 2.87 -14.20
N THR A 7 -12.18 2.18 -14.74
CA THR A 7 -12.11 0.73 -15.03
C THR A 7 -11.07 0.33 -16.08
N GLU A 8 -10.33 1.31 -16.64
CA GLU A 8 -9.27 1.12 -17.63
C GLU A 8 -7.89 1.70 -17.23
N CYS A 9 -7.80 2.44 -16.11
CA CYS A 9 -6.57 3.10 -15.65
C CYS A 9 -6.38 2.88 -14.14
N VAL A 10 -5.19 2.41 -13.76
CA VAL A 10 -4.84 2.19 -12.35
C VAL A 10 -4.21 3.47 -11.79
N VAL A 11 -4.69 3.94 -10.65
CA VAL A 11 -4.05 5.04 -9.91
C VAL A 11 -3.15 4.44 -8.83
N LEU A 12 -1.85 4.74 -8.91
CA LEU A 12 -0.82 4.24 -8.01
C LEU A 12 -0.41 5.31 -6.99
N LEU A 13 -0.50 4.96 -5.71
CA LEU A 13 0.01 5.75 -4.59
C LEU A 13 1.21 5.04 -3.96
N HIS A 14 2.39 5.66 -4.04
CA HIS A 14 3.62 5.20 -3.39
C HIS A 14 4.41 6.38 -2.82
N ASP A 15 5.43 6.11 -2.00
CA ASP A 15 6.30 7.15 -1.45
C ASP A 15 7.36 7.62 -2.45
N ASN A 16 8.06 8.70 -2.13
CA ASN A 16 9.09 9.29 -3.00
C ASN A 16 10.47 8.62 -2.82
N ALA A 17 10.53 7.34 -2.42
CA ALA A 17 11.81 6.65 -2.30
C ALA A 17 12.54 6.61 -3.66
N ARG A 18 13.87 6.73 -3.64
CA ARG A 18 14.69 6.87 -4.86
C ARG A 18 14.39 5.85 -5.98
N PRO A 19 14.13 4.56 -5.69
CA PRO A 19 13.75 3.61 -6.73
C PRO A 19 12.42 3.95 -7.43
N HIS A 20 11.47 4.53 -6.69
CA HIS A 20 10.13 4.86 -7.21
C HIS A 20 10.09 6.16 -8.01
N VAL A 21 11.02 7.08 -7.79
CA VAL A 21 11.14 8.35 -8.56
C VAL A 21 12.31 8.32 -9.55
N SER A 22 12.81 7.13 -9.87
CA SER A 22 13.91 6.98 -10.80
C SER A 22 13.48 7.35 -12.22
N ARG A 23 14.45 7.64 -13.10
CA ARG A 23 14.17 8.04 -14.48
C ARG A 23 13.43 6.97 -15.29
N VAL A 24 13.56 5.69 -14.92
CA VAL A 24 12.91 4.58 -15.64
C VAL A 24 11.47 4.37 -15.21
N THR A 25 11.10 4.76 -13.98
CA THR A 25 9.79 4.47 -13.39
C THR A 25 8.62 5.06 -14.18
N PRO A 26 8.66 6.33 -14.66
CA PRO A 26 7.56 6.88 -15.44
C PRO A 26 7.28 6.14 -16.76
N ALA A 27 8.33 5.62 -17.40
CA ALA A 27 8.19 4.88 -18.66
C ALA A 27 7.47 3.55 -18.44
N GLU A 28 7.85 2.82 -17.39
CA GLU A 28 7.19 1.58 -16.98
C GLU A 28 5.72 1.82 -16.60
N LEU A 29 5.44 2.84 -15.78
CA LEU A 29 4.05 3.17 -15.39
C LEU A 29 3.16 3.48 -16.59
N ALA A 30 3.70 4.17 -17.61
CA ALA A 30 2.98 4.44 -18.84
C ALA A 30 2.66 3.16 -19.63
N GLU A 31 3.58 2.20 -19.69
CA GLU A 31 3.36 0.88 -20.32
C GLU A 31 2.21 0.12 -19.64
N PHE A 32 2.12 0.18 -18.31
CA PHE A 32 1.05 -0.42 -17.52
C PHE A 32 -0.23 0.42 -17.45
N LYS A 33 -0.35 1.53 -18.20
CA LYS A 33 -1.48 2.49 -18.13
C LYS A 33 -1.81 2.89 -16.68
N THR A 34 -0.77 3.17 -15.92
CA THR A 34 -0.85 3.51 -14.50
C THR A 34 -0.53 4.97 -14.30
N GLU A 35 -1.46 5.71 -13.71
CA GLU A 35 -1.27 7.09 -13.30
C GLU A 35 -0.70 7.13 -11.89
N GLN A 36 0.36 7.91 -11.68
CA GLN A 36 0.91 8.13 -10.35
C GLN A 36 0.13 9.26 -9.66
N LEU A 37 -0.33 9.00 -8.43
CA LEU A 37 -0.92 10.03 -7.58
C LEU A 37 0.19 10.86 -6.91
N ASP A 38 0.05 12.18 -6.94
CA ASP A 38 1.00 13.08 -6.27
C ASP A 38 1.08 12.76 -4.77
N HIS A 39 2.31 12.60 -4.27
CA HIS A 39 2.58 12.31 -2.87
C HIS A 39 3.55 13.34 -2.26
N PRO A 40 3.15 14.04 -1.19
CA PRO A 40 4.04 14.98 -0.50
C PRO A 40 5.24 14.26 0.12
N SER A 41 6.37 14.98 0.23
CA SER A 41 7.57 14.41 0.85
C SER A 41 7.36 14.19 2.34
N TYR A 42 7.75 13.00 2.84
CA TYR A 42 7.69 12.62 4.25
C TYR A 42 6.29 12.63 4.88
N SER A 43 5.28 12.14 4.15
CA SER A 43 3.89 12.04 4.63
C SER A 43 3.42 10.60 4.87
N PRO A 44 3.93 9.94 5.93
CA PRO A 44 3.59 8.54 6.23
C PRO A 44 2.11 8.33 6.61
N ASP A 45 1.45 9.37 7.09
CA ASP A 45 0.01 9.45 7.34
C ASP A 45 -0.84 9.33 6.08
N MET A 46 -0.26 9.64 4.92
CA MET A 46 -0.89 9.55 3.61
C MET A 46 -0.70 8.20 2.93
N PHE A 47 -0.13 7.19 3.62
CA PHE A 47 0.09 5.86 3.06
C PHE A 47 -0.73 4.78 3.78
N PRO A 48 -1.77 4.20 3.15
CA PRO A 48 -2.65 3.21 3.78
C PRO A 48 -1.92 1.99 4.34
N CYS A 49 -0.83 1.56 3.71
CA CYS A 49 -0.06 0.44 4.22
C CYS A 49 0.56 0.76 5.60
N VAL A 50 0.94 2.02 5.84
CA VAL A 50 1.57 2.43 7.10
C VAL A 50 0.56 2.51 8.23
N PHE A 51 -0.56 3.22 8.05
CA PHE A 51 -1.52 3.43 9.14
C PHE A 51 -2.52 2.27 9.31
N HIS A 52 -2.83 1.50 8.26
CA HIS A 52 -3.88 0.48 8.31
C HIS A 52 -3.35 -0.97 8.23
N LEU A 53 -2.41 -1.26 7.33
CA LEU A 53 -1.95 -2.65 7.10
C LEU A 53 -0.87 -3.08 8.11
N PHE A 54 0.20 -2.30 8.26
CA PHE A 54 1.39 -2.73 9.00
C PHE A 54 1.18 -2.79 10.51
N GLY A 55 0.30 -1.98 11.09
CA GLY A 55 -0.02 -2.03 12.52
C GLY A 55 -0.58 -3.40 12.94
N PRO A 56 -1.70 -3.84 12.37
CA PRO A 56 -2.27 -5.17 12.59
C PRO A 56 -1.31 -6.32 12.22
N LEU A 57 -0.58 -6.20 11.10
CA LEU A 57 0.39 -7.23 10.70
C LEU A 57 1.51 -7.37 11.74
N LYS A 58 2.11 -6.26 12.19
CA LYS A 58 3.14 -6.28 13.24
C LYS A 58 2.61 -6.90 14.54
N LYS A 59 1.34 -6.65 14.90
CA LYS A 59 0.71 -7.30 16.05
C LYS A 59 0.59 -8.82 15.87
N HIS A 60 0.24 -9.28 14.66
CA HIS A 60 0.14 -10.72 14.37
C HIS A 60 1.51 -11.42 14.36
N LEU A 61 2.54 -10.73 13.86
CA LEU A 61 3.91 -11.23 13.82
C LEU A 61 4.64 -11.09 15.15
N LYS A 62 4.09 -10.31 16.09
CA LYS A 62 4.73 -10.02 17.37
C LYS A 62 5.01 -11.33 18.10
N TRP A 63 6.26 -11.48 18.56
CA TRP A 63 6.74 -12.64 19.31
C TRP A 63 6.79 -13.97 18.54
N LYS A 64 6.59 -13.96 17.22
CA LYS A 64 6.85 -15.13 16.38
C LYS A 64 8.33 -15.16 15.99
N LEU A 65 8.98 -16.30 16.20
CA LEU A 65 10.30 -16.59 15.67
C LEU A 65 10.14 -17.52 14.48
N PHE A 66 10.84 -17.23 13.39
CA PHE A 66 10.81 -18.04 12.18
C PHE A 66 12.19 -18.64 11.97
N ASN A 67 12.25 -19.93 11.66
CA ASN A 67 13.50 -20.64 11.41
C ASN A 67 13.90 -20.59 9.92
N ALA A 68 12.97 -20.20 9.05
CA ALA A 68 13.19 -20.07 7.62
C ALA A 68 12.30 -19.01 6.98
N ASP A 69 12.76 -18.42 5.88
CA ASP A 69 12.00 -17.44 5.10
C ASP A 69 10.66 -17.99 4.60
N ASN A 70 10.60 -19.28 4.25
CA ASN A 70 9.37 -19.89 3.76
C ASN A 70 8.29 -19.96 4.84
N GLU A 71 8.69 -20.15 6.10
CA GLU A 71 7.77 -20.15 7.25
C GLU A 71 7.20 -18.75 7.48
N PHE A 72 8.05 -17.72 7.41
CA PHE A 72 7.64 -16.32 7.48
C PHE A 72 6.70 -15.95 6.33
N LYS A 73 7.07 -16.27 5.09
CA LYS A 73 6.28 -15.99 3.89
C LYS A 73 4.93 -16.70 3.94
N GLY A 74 4.89 -17.95 4.40
CA GLY A 74 3.64 -18.70 4.61
C GLY A 74 2.74 -18.01 5.63
N THR A 75 3.27 -17.68 6.80
CA THR A 75 2.53 -16.98 7.87
C THR A 75 2.00 -15.63 7.41
N LEU A 76 2.81 -14.86 6.67
CA LEU A 76 2.42 -13.58 6.10
C LEU A 76 1.29 -13.76 5.09
N LYS A 77 1.44 -14.72 4.17
CA LYS A 77 0.45 -15.02 3.14
C LYS A 77 -0.88 -15.40 3.77
N ASP A 78 -0.87 -16.35 4.71
CA ASP A 78 -2.07 -16.80 5.41
C ASP A 78 -2.77 -15.65 6.13
N TRP A 79 -2.01 -14.78 6.82
CA TRP A 79 -2.59 -13.63 7.50
C TRP A 79 -3.26 -12.63 6.54
N VAL A 80 -2.61 -12.34 5.40
CA VAL A 80 -3.14 -11.44 4.37
C VAL A 80 -4.42 -12.02 3.77
N TRP A 81 -4.43 -13.31 3.39
CA TRP A 81 -5.62 -13.95 2.81
C TRP A 81 -6.73 -14.20 3.82
N SER A 82 -6.42 -14.23 5.12
CA SER A 82 -7.45 -14.32 6.16
C SER A 82 -8.17 -12.99 6.43
N ARG A 83 -7.75 -11.86 5.82
CA ARG A 83 -8.40 -10.57 6.02
C ARG A 83 -9.76 -10.56 5.30
N PRO A 84 -10.79 -9.90 5.87
CA PRO A 84 -12.04 -9.65 5.15
C PRO A 84 -11.77 -8.92 3.84
N GLN A 85 -12.60 -9.15 2.82
CA GLN A 85 -12.46 -8.51 1.51
C GLN A 85 -12.45 -6.98 1.61
N GLU A 86 -13.20 -6.44 2.58
CA GLU A 86 -13.35 -5.02 2.85
C GLU A 86 -12.13 -4.41 3.53
N PHE A 87 -11.21 -5.23 4.07
CA PHE A 87 -10.10 -4.74 4.89
C PHE A 87 -9.25 -3.72 4.14
N CYS A 88 -8.83 -4.00 2.90
CA CYS A 88 -8.07 -3.04 2.10
C CYS A 88 -8.91 -1.81 1.74
N GLY A 89 -10.19 -2.01 1.39
CA GLY A 89 -11.12 -0.93 1.07
C GLY A 89 -11.28 0.07 2.22
N GLN A 90 -11.37 -0.41 3.46
CA GLN A 90 -11.42 0.44 4.65
C GLN A 90 -10.17 1.31 4.81
N GLY A 91 -8.99 0.76 4.57
CA GLY A 91 -7.74 1.52 4.60
C GLY A 91 -7.69 2.62 3.53
N ILE A 92 -8.18 2.32 2.33
CA ILE A 92 -8.30 3.30 1.23
C ILE A 92 -9.31 4.40 1.59
N LEU A 93 -10.47 4.05 2.13
CA LEU A 93 -11.50 5.03 2.53
C LEU A 93 -11.01 5.96 3.65
N GLN A 94 -10.18 5.45 4.57
CA GLN A 94 -9.58 6.28 5.61
C GLN A 94 -8.62 7.33 5.05
N LEU A 95 -8.08 7.16 3.84
CA LEU A 95 -7.22 8.15 3.18
C LEU A 95 -7.95 9.49 2.98
N ILE A 96 -9.27 9.47 2.73
CA ILE A 96 -10.10 10.66 2.59
C ILE A 96 -9.98 11.54 3.85
N ASN A 97 -10.01 10.91 5.03
CA ASN A 97 -9.91 11.62 6.30
C ASN A 97 -8.51 12.14 6.62
N GLN A 98 -7.47 11.63 5.96
CA GLN A 98 -6.09 12.11 6.14
C GLN A 98 -5.78 13.26 5.17
N TRP A 99 -6.41 13.28 3.99
CA TRP A 99 -6.17 14.31 2.98
C TRP A 99 -6.67 15.70 3.38
N ASP A 100 -7.72 15.76 4.20
CA ASP A 100 -8.31 17.01 4.69
C ASP A 100 -7.69 17.53 6.00
N ARG A 101 -6.63 16.89 6.51
CA ARG A 101 -5.91 17.29 7.73
C ARG A 101 -4.74 18.21 7.41
#